data_AF-A0A934DZF4-F1
#
_entry.id   AF-A0A934DZF4-F1
#
_cell.length_a   1.000
_cell.length_b   1.000
_cell.length_c   1.000
_cell.angle_alpha   90.00
_cell.angle_beta   90.00
_cell.angle_gamma   90.00
#
_symmetry.space_group_name_H-M   'P 1'
#
loop_
_entity.id
_entity.type
_entity.pdbx_description
1 polymer ?
#
loop_
_entity_poly.entity_id
_entity_poly.type
_entity_poly.pdbx_seq_one_letter_code
_entity_poly.pdbx_strand_id
1 'polypeptide(L)'
;MPNPSQESAQELARLRQRVAELEQQQQAQASSQQEQADQQARQIEALRQSAAAVAQRGRAIEENRLARVAWYGEAGAALGNADLIMMGGSFAVGPLVESARALLERAGGDAAGFSSAQEASNARGALAALQGVEYALAQSDLANARVALLSAVQYTVAARSLARSAPHPLYAPPPP
;
A
#
# COMPACT_ATOMS: atom_id res chain seq x y z
N MET A 1 26.05 -53.36 -65.51
CA MET A 1 26.61 -52.67 -64.34
C MET A 1 26.31 -51.19 -64.53
N PRO A 2 25.55 -50.54 -63.63
CA PRO A 2 25.35 -49.10 -63.73
C PRO A 2 26.71 -48.37 -63.63
N ASN A 3 26.82 -47.24 -64.33
CA ASN A 3 28.06 -46.49 -64.47
C ASN A 3 28.37 -45.75 -63.15
N PRO A 4 29.57 -45.87 -62.56
CA PRO A 4 29.91 -45.23 -61.27
C PRO A 4 29.80 -43.70 -61.28
N SER A 5 29.80 -43.09 -62.46
CA SER A 5 29.55 -41.66 -62.66
C SER A 5 28.08 -41.24 -62.53
N GLN A 6 27.12 -42.16 -62.69
CA GLN A 6 25.68 -41.88 -62.51
C GLN A 6 25.24 -42.04 -61.05
N GLU A 7 25.79 -43.00 -60.32
CA GLU A 7 25.51 -43.18 -58.89
C GLU A 7 26.02 -41.98 -58.08
N SER A 8 27.24 -41.52 -58.35
CA SER A 8 27.82 -40.33 -57.71
C SER A 8 27.05 -39.03 -58.01
N ALA A 9 26.54 -38.86 -59.24
CA ALA A 9 25.73 -37.69 -59.60
C ALA A 9 24.35 -37.67 -58.90
N GLN A 10 23.70 -38.82 -58.75
CA GLN A 10 22.45 -38.94 -58.00
C GLN A 10 22.66 -38.72 -56.49
N GLU A 11 23.77 -39.20 -55.95
CA GLU A 11 24.13 -39.03 -54.54
C GLU A 11 24.43 -37.56 -54.20
N LEU A 12 25.14 -36.85 -55.09
CA LEU A 12 25.37 -35.41 -54.98
C LEU A 12 24.06 -34.60 -55.03
N ALA A 13 23.12 -34.99 -55.90
CA ALA A 13 21.80 -34.35 -55.97
C ALA A 13 21.00 -34.56 -54.68
N ARG A 14 21.01 -35.77 -54.11
CA ARG A 14 20.39 -36.07 -52.81
C ARG A 14 21.02 -35.27 -51.67
N LEU A 15 22.35 -35.17 -51.63
CA LEU A 15 23.05 -34.39 -50.61
C LEU A 15 22.70 -32.90 -50.70
N ARG A 16 22.64 -32.33 -51.91
CA ARG A 16 22.23 -30.93 -52.11
C ARG A 16 20.79 -30.67 -51.65
N GLN A 17 19.88 -31.57 -51.96
CA GLN A 17 18.49 -31.46 -51.50
C GLN A 17 18.41 -31.51 -49.96
N ARG A 18 19.19 -32.40 -49.33
CA ARG A 18 19.23 -32.56 -47.88
C ARG A 18 19.87 -31.36 -47.16
N VAL A 19 20.87 -30.72 -47.78
CA VAL A 19 21.44 -29.45 -47.29
C VAL A 19 20.39 -28.34 -47.36
N ALA A 20 19.66 -28.21 -48.47
CA ALA A 20 18.60 -27.20 -48.60
C ALA A 20 17.47 -27.42 -47.57
N GLU A 21 17.08 -28.67 -47.32
CA GLU A 21 16.10 -29.02 -46.27
C GLU A 21 16.62 -28.66 -44.86
N LEU A 22 17.89 -28.94 -44.57
CA LEU A 22 18.52 -28.58 -43.28
C LEU A 22 18.65 -27.06 -43.11
N GLU A 23 19.03 -26.32 -44.15
CA GLU A 23 19.08 -24.86 -44.14
C GLU A 23 17.69 -24.24 -43.88
N GLN A 24 16.66 -24.80 -44.51
CA GLN A 24 15.28 -24.36 -44.32
C GLN A 24 14.77 -24.67 -42.89
N GLN A 25 15.11 -25.85 -42.35
CA GLN A 25 14.83 -26.20 -40.96
C GLN A 25 15.57 -25.30 -39.96
N GLN A 26 16.84 -24.96 -40.25
CA GLN A 26 17.64 -24.08 -39.40
C GLN A 26 17.08 -22.65 -39.39
N GLN A 27 16.66 -22.12 -40.54
CA GLN A 27 16.00 -20.81 -40.63
C GLN A 27 14.66 -20.82 -39.87
N ALA A 28 13.86 -21.88 -40.01
CA ALA A 28 12.61 -22.03 -39.26
C ALA A 28 12.86 -22.08 -37.75
N GLN A 29 13.86 -22.85 -37.27
CA GLN A 29 14.24 -22.88 -35.86
C GLN A 29 14.73 -21.52 -35.35
N ALA A 30 15.57 -20.82 -36.12
CA ALA A 30 16.05 -19.50 -35.75
C ALA A 30 14.90 -18.49 -35.63
N SER A 31 13.95 -18.50 -36.57
CA SER A 31 12.76 -17.64 -36.49
C SER A 31 11.88 -17.95 -35.28
N SER A 32 11.67 -19.25 -34.98
CA SER A 32 10.90 -19.69 -33.81
C SER A 32 11.57 -19.30 -32.49
N GLN A 33 12.90 -19.42 -32.39
CA GLN A 33 13.65 -18.96 -31.21
C GLN A 33 13.58 -17.44 -31.05
N GLN A 34 13.67 -16.69 -32.14
CA GLN A 34 13.54 -15.23 -32.11
C GLN A 34 12.15 -14.81 -31.63
N GLU A 35 11.08 -15.43 -32.15
CA GLU A 35 9.71 -15.15 -31.70
C GLU A 35 9.51 -15.50 -30.22
N GLN A 36 10.06 -16.61 -29.75
CA GLN A 36 10.02 -16.96 -28.32
C GLN A 36 10.78 -15.95 -27.46
N ALA A 37 11.97 -15.52 -27.89
CA ALA A 37 12.75 -14.51 -27.19
C ALA A 37 12.00 -13.17 -27.13
N ASP A 38 11.37 -12.75 -28.23
CA ASP A 38 10.58 -11.52 -28.28
C ASP A 38 9.34 -11.59 -27.40
N GLN A 39 8.65 -12.74 -27.35
CA GLN A 39 7.53 -12.97 -26.45
C GLN A 39 7.96 -12.93 -24.98
N GLN A 40 9.07 -13.60 -24.63
CA GLN A 40 9.63 -13.56 -23.28
C GLN A 40 10.07 -12.15 -22.89
N ALA A 41 10.71 -11.41 -23.79
CA ALA A 41 11.11 -10.02 -23.55
C ALA A 41 9.89 -9.14 -23.22
N ARG A 42 8.79 -9.28 -23.96
CA ARG A 42 7.53 -8.56 -23.66
C ARG A 42 6.92 -8.97 -22.32
N GLN A 43 6.94 -10.26 -21.98
CA GLN A 43 6.45 -10.75 -20.69
C GLN A 43 7.28 -10.19 -19.52
N ILE A 44 8.61 -10.21 -19.64
CA ILE A 44 9.52 -9.66 -18.63
C ILE A 44 9.26 -8.16 -18.44
N GLU A 45 9.08 -7.42 -19.53
CA GLU A 45 8.80 -5.99 -19.47
C GLU A 45 7.45 -5.69 -18.81
N ALA A 46 6.40 -6.44 -19.15
CA ALA A 46 5.10 -6.33 -18.50
C ALA A 46 5.18 -6.63 -16.98
N LEU A 47 5.95 -7.65 -16.59
CA LEU A 47 6.19 -7.98 -15.18
C LEU A 47 6.96 -6.87 -14.45
N ARG A 48 7.96 -6.26 -15.09
CA ARG A 48 8.70 -5.12 -14.52
C ARG A 48 7.80 -3.91 -14.30
N GLN A 49 6.95 -3.58 -15.27
CA GLN A 49 6.00 -2.47 -15.15
C GLN A 49 4.97 -2.73 -14.04
N SER A 50 4.45 -3.96 -13.95
CA SER A 50 3.56 -4.38 -12.86
C SER A 50 4.25 -4.26 -11.49
N ALA A 51 5.47 -4.77 -11.35
CA ALA A 51 6.24 -4.69 -10.12
C ALA A 51 6.52 -3.23 -9.70
N ALA A 52 6.86 -2.36 -10.66
CA ALA A 52 7.06 -0.94 -10.40
C ALA A 52 5.77 -0.26 -9.91
N ALA A 53 4.62 -0.56 -10.52
CA ALA A 53 3.32 -0.04 -10.10
C ALA A 53 2.92 -0.52 -8.71
N VAL A 54 3.14 -1.80 -8.39
CA VAL A 54 2.90 -2.36 -7.05
C VAL A 54 3.80 -1.71 -6.02
N ALA A 55 5.10 -1.54 -6.31
CA ALA A 55 6.04 -0.87 -5.41
C ALA A 55 5.67 0.61 -5.17
N GLN A 56 5.21 1.32 -6.19
CA GLN A 56 4.73 2.70 -6.05
C GLN A 56 3.48 2.79 -5.17
N ARG A 57 2.49 1.90 -5.38
CA ARG A 57 1.29 1.82 -4.53
C ARG A 57 1.65 1.48 -3.09
N GLY A 58 2.57 0.53 -2.89
CA GLY A 58 3.06 0.16 -1.56
C GLY A 58 3.70 1.34 -0.82
N ARG A 59 4.52 2.15 -1.50
CA ARG A 59 5.09 3.38 -0.91
C ARG A 59 4.02 4.40 -0.53
N ALA A 60 3.05 4.65 -1.40
CA ALA A 60 1.97 5.59 -1.10
C ALA A 60 1.11 5.15 0.12
N ILE A 61 0.82 3.85 0.23
CA ILE A 61 0.12 3.29 1.39
C ILE A 61 0.93 3.50 2.68
N GLU A 62 2.23 3.25 2.63
CA GLU A 62 3.12 3.43 3.79
C GLU A 62 3.26 4.90 4.19
N GLU A 63 3.43 5.81 3.23
CA GLU A 63 3.47 7.26 3.47
C GLU A 63 2.19 7.75 4.15
N ASN A 64 1.03 7.30 3.66
CA ASN A 64 -0.26 7.63 4.28
C ASN A 64 -0.37 7.07 5.70
N ARG A 65 0.10 5.84 5.94
CA ARG A 65 0.12 5.23 7.27
C ARG A 65 1.00 6.03 8.24
N LEU A 66 2.21 6.40 7.82
CA LEU A 66 3.13 7.19 8.63
C LEU A 66 2.58 8.58 8.94
N ALA A 67 1.96 9.24 7.96
CA ALA A 67 1.29 10.52 8.16
C ALA A 67 0.18 10.42 9.21
N ARG A 68 -0.66 9.37 9.17
CA ARG A 68 -1.67 9.13 10.21
C ARG A 68 -1.05 8.90 11.59
N VAL A 69 0.01 8.10 11.69
CA VAL A 69 0.71 7.89 12.97
C VAL A 69 1.21 9.21 13.56
N ALA A 70 1.67 10.14 12.72
CA ALA A 70 2.06 11.48 13.13
C ALA A 70 0.84 12.30 13.59
N TRP A 71 -0.23 12.37 12.79
CA TRP A 71 -1.46 13.11 13.16
C TRP A 71 -2.10 12.60 14.45
N TYR A 72 -2.20 11.28 14.66
CA TYR A 72 -2.65 10.74 15.94
C TYR A 72 -1.71 11.10 17.10
N GLY A 73 -0.40 11.18 16.84
CA GLY A 73 0.58 11.60 17.83
C GLY A 73 0.39 13.06 18.26
N GLU A 74 0.22 13.95 17.29
CA GLU A 74 -0.05 15.38 17.52
C GLU A 74 -1.41 15.59 18.20
N ALA A 75 -2.46 14.88 17.76
CA ALA A 75 -3.77 14.91 18.40
C ALA A 75 -3.67 14.45 19.86
N GLY A 76 -3.01 13.32 20.12
CA GLY A 76 -2.80 12.81 21.48
C GLY A 76 -2.05 13.81 22.38
N ALA A 77 -1.07 14.54 21.84
CA ALA A 77 -0.36 15.57 22.59
C ALA A 77 -1.26 16.77 22.92
N ALA A 78 -2.06 17.23 21.96
CA ALA A 78 -3.03 18.31 22.18
C ALA A 78 -4.06 17.93 23.27
N LEU A 79 -4.58 16.70 23.22
CA LEU A 79 -5.51 16.18 24.23
C LEU A 79 -4.88 16.02 25.61
N GLY A 80 -3.62 15.56 25.68
CA GLY A 80 -2.87 15.50 26.94
C GLY A 80 -2.69 16.88 27.57
N ASN A 81 -2.36 17.89 26.77
CA ASN A 81 -2.27 19.28 27.24
C ASN A 81 -3.63 19.82 27.71
N ALA A 82 -4.72 19.46 27.03
CA ALA A 82 -6.07 19.82 27.46
C ALA A 82 -6.39 19.22 28.84
N ASP A 83 -6.04 17.95 29.10
CA ASP A 83 -6.30 17.33 30.40
C ASP A 83 -5.51 18.03 31.52
N LEU A 84 -4.25 18.42 31.27
CA LEU A 84 -3.46 19.19 32.23
C LEU A 84 -4.10 20.54 32.58
N ILE A 85 -4.64 21.26 31.59
CA ILE A 85 -5.34 22.54 31.82
C ILE A 85 -6.62 22.31 32.64
N MET A 86 -7.38 21.25 32.33
CA MET A 86 -8.61 20.92 33.04
C MET A 86 -8.34 20.41 34.46
N MET A 87 -7.22 19.72 34.70
CA MET A 87 -6.76 19.37 36.06
C MET A 87 -6.49 20.62 36.90
N GLY A 88 -6.07 21.72 36.28
CA GLY A 88 -5.93 23.03 36.92
C GLY A 88 -7.26 23.77 37.16
N GLY A 89 -8.41 23.17 36.82
CA GLY A 89 -9.74 23.76 37.00
C GLY A 89 -10.18 24.72 35.88
N SER A 90 -9.46 24.77 34.76
CA SER A 90 -9.75 25.70 33.65
C SER A 90 -10.51 25.03 32.50
N PHE A 91 -11.48 25.77 31.95
CA PHE A 91 -12.23 25.39 30.74
C PHE A 91 -11.56 25.88 29.44
N ALA A 92 -10.41 26.56 29.53
CA ALA A 92 -9.72 27.18 28.38
C ALA A 92 -8.98 26.17 27.49
N VAL A 93 -9.66 25.10 27.08
CA VAL A 93 -9.10 24.00 26.28
C VAL A 93 -9.67 23.93 24.86
N GLY A 94 -10.64 24.79 24.52
CA GLY A 94 -11.31 24.81 23.22
C GLY A 94 -10.35 24.73 22.02
N PRO A 95 -9.30 25.56 21.93
CA PRO A 95 -8.35 25.51 20.81
C PRO A 95 -7.59 24.17 20.70
N LEU A 96 -7.29 23.52 21.81
CA LEU A 96 -6.61 22.22 21.83
C LEU A 96 -7.55 21.10 21.36
N VAL A 97 -8.81 21.14 21.79
CA VAL A 97 -9.85 20.20 21.38
C VAL A 97 -10.15 20.35 19.88
N GLU A 98 -10.25 21.59 19.39
CA GLU A 98 -10.46 21.90 17.97
C GLU A 98 -9.29 21.40 17.11
N SER A 99 -8.05 21.68 17.52
CA SER A 99 -6.84 21.20 16.85
C SER A 99 -6.80 19.66 16.80
N ALA A 100 -7.07 19.00 17.92
CA ALA A 100 -7.11 17.54 17.98
C ALA A 100 -8.19 16.95 17.07
N ARG A 101 -9.38 17.55 17.00
CA ARG A 101 -10.45 17.16 16.08
C ARG A 101 -9.98 17.29 14.62
N ALA A 102 -9.42 18.42 14.22
CA ALA A 102 -8.94 18.62 12.85
C ALA A 102 -7.88 17.58 12.45
N LEU A 103 -6.97 17.24 13.36
CA LEU A 103 -5.96 16.19 13.16
C LEU A 103 -6.58 14.80 13.05
N LEU A 104 -7.60 14.49 13.85
CA LEU A 104 -8.32 13.21 13.81
C LEU A 104 -9.20 13.07 12.57
N GLU A 105 -9.87 14.15 12.14
CA GLU A 105 -10.62 14.19 10.89
C GLU A 105 -9.68 14.01 9.70
N ARG A 106 -8.51 14.65 9.72
CA ARG A 106 -7.48 14.45 8.71
C ARG A 106 -6.96 13.02 8.72
N ALA A 107 -6.77 12.42 9.89
CA ALA A 107 -6.39 11.01 10.00
C ALA A 107 -7.49 10.04 9.52
N GLY A 108 -8.76 10.44 9.59
CA GLY A 108 -9.90 9.66 9.13
C GLY A 108 -10.40 9.96 7.72
N GLY A 109 -9.86 10.98 7.05
CA GLY A 109 -10.36 11.54 5.79
C GLY A 109 -10.28 10.63 4.57
N ASP A 110 -9.66 9.44 4.70
CA ASP A 110 -9.64 8.44 3.64
C ASP A 110 -9.91 7.06 4.26
N ALA A 111 -11.18 6.63 4.27
CA ALA A 111 -11.59 5.38 4.93
C ALA A 111 -10.94 4.13 4.29
N ALA A 112 -10.50 4.22 3.03
CA ALA A 112 -9.70 3.19 2.36
C ALA A 112 -8.23 3.18 2.84
N GLY A 113 -7.79 4.23 3.53
CA GLY A 113 -6.44 4.40 4.03
C GLY A 113 -6.17 3.67 5.35
N PHE A 114 -7.20 3.34 6.14
CA PHE A 114 -7.02 2.65 7.43
C PHE A 114 -6.39 1.27 7.24
N SER A 115 -5.52 0.91 8.18
CA SER A 115 -4.88 -0.41 8.19
C SER A 115 -5.80 -1.52 8.71
N SER A 116 -6.90 -1.17 9.38
CA SER A 116 -7.91 -2.12 9.84
C SER A 116 -9.26 -1.44 10.15
N ALA A 117 -10.33 -2.23 10.19
CA ALA A 117 -11.64 -1.76 10.66
C ALA A 117 -11.60 -1.28 12.13
N GLN A 118 -10.71 -1.85 12.96
CA GLN A 118 -10.54 -1.43 14.35
C GLN A 118 -9.87 -0.07 14.47
N GLU A 119 -8.88 0.23 13.63
CA GLU A 119 -8.29 1.59 13.55
C GLU A 119 -9.37 2.61 13.21
N ALA A 120 -10.18 2.33 12.18
CA ALA A 120 -11.30 3.18 11.77
C ALA A 120 -12.34 3.36 12.89
N SER A 121 -12.67 2.28 13.61
CA SER A 121 -13.59 2.32 14.75
C SER A 121 -13.06 3.22 15.88
N ASN A 122 -11.79 3.06 16.23
CA ASN A 122 -11.14 3.88 17.27
C ASN A 122 -11.06 5.35 16.85
N ALA A 123 -10.72 5.66 15.61
CA ALA A 123 -10.70 7.03 15.10
C ALA A 123 -12.08 7.70 15.22
N ARG A 124 -13.15 6.98 14.85
CA ARG A 124 -14.54 7.44 15.04
C ARG A 124 -14.89 7.62 16.52
N GLY A 125 -14.47 6.69 17.38
CA GLY A 125 -14.67 6.79 18.83
C GLY A 125 -13.99 8.03 19.42
N ALA A 126 -12.78 8.36 18.98
CA ALA A 126 -12.07 9.56 19.41
C ALA A 126 -12.82 10.85 19.00
N LEU A 127 -13.31 10.91 17.76
CA LEU A 127 -14.09 12.06 17.28
C LEU A 127 -15.41 12.24 18.04
N ALA A 128 -16.14 11.14 18.28
CA ALA A 128 -17.38 11.18 19.07
C ALA A 128 -17.12 11.61 20.53
N ALA A 129 -16.02 11.14 21.12
CA ALA A 129 -15.62 11.56 22.46
C ALA A 129 -15.28 13.06 22.50
N LEU A 130 -14.62 13.63 21.48
CA LEU A 130 -14.36 15.07 21.42
C LEU A 130 -15.63 15.91 21.30
N GLN A 131 -16.63 15.44 20.55
CA GLN A 131 -17.95 16.10 20.55
C GLN A 131 -18.57 16.11 21.96
N GLY A 132 -18.39 15.02 22.73
CA GLY A 132 -18.77 14.96 24.14
C GLY A 132 -18.03 15.97 25.02
N VAL A 133 -16.73 16.20 24.78
CA VAL A 133 -15.96 17.26 25.46
C VAL A 133 -16.55 18.63 25.16
N GLU A 134 -16.77 18.95 23.88
CA GLU A 134 -17.34 20.23 23.45
C GLU A 134 -18.72 20.50 24.07
N TYR A 135 -19.57 19.47 24.09
CA TYR A 135 -20.89 19.54 24.71
C TYR A 135 -20.82 19.78 26.23
N ALA A 136 -19.90 19.12 26.93
CA ALA A 136 -19.73 19.29 28.37
C ALA A 136 -19.11 20.66 28.72
N LEU A 137 -18.15 21.15 27.92
CA LEU A 137 -17.59 22.50 28.07
C LEU A 137 -18.67 23.58 27.89
N ALA A 138 -19.58 23.42 26.92
CA ALA A 138 -20.69 24.35 26.70
C ALA A 138 -21.65 24.44 27.90
N GLN A 139 -21.72 23.40 28.74
CA GLN A 139 -22.52 23.36 29.96
C GLN A 139 -21.71 23.71 31.23
N SER A 140 -20.45 24.08 31.09
CA SER A 140 -19.54 24.32 32.22
C SER A 140 -19.40 23.10 33.14
N ASP A 141 -19.51 21.89 32.60
CA ASP A 141 -19.36 20.63 33.34
C ASP A 141 -17.95 20.06 33.13
N LEU A 142 -17.03 20.45 34.02
CA LEU A 142 -15.63 20.04 33.93
C LEU A 142 -15.45 18.53 34.14
N ALA A 143 -16.27 17.91 34.98
CA ALA A 143 -16.15 16.49 35.30
C ALA A 143 -16.47 15.64 34.07
N ASN A 144 -17.62 15.90 33.43
CA ASN A 144 -18.00 15.20 32.20
C ASN A 144 -17.08 15.52 31.03
N ALA A 145 -16.62 16.77 30.93
CA ALA A 145 -15.65 17.15 29.90
C ALA A 145 -14.33 16.37 30.05
N ARG A 146 -13.85 16.15 31.28
CA ARG A 146 -12.63 15.34 31.52
C ARG A 146 -12.84 13.86 31.23
N VAL A 147 -13.99 13.28 31.60
CA VAL A 147 -14.30 11.88 31.26
C VAL A 147 -14.30 11.68 29.74
N ALA A 148 -14.99 12.55 29.01
CA ALA A 148 -15.00 12.52 27.54
C ALA A 148 -13.60 12.71 26.95
N LEU A 149 -12.78 13.59 27.52
CA LEU A 149 -11.41 13.83 27.08
C LEU A 149 -10.52 12.60 27.26
N LEU A 150 -10.62 11.92 28.42
CA LEU A 150 -9.88 10.69 28.68
C LEU A 150 -10.28 9.57 27.70
N SER A 151 -11.57 9.47 27.37
CA SER A 151 -12.03 8.55 26.31
C SER A 151 -11.44 8.92 24.94
N ALA A 152 -11.42 10.21 24.58
CA ALA A 152 -10.82 10.67 23.33
C ALA A 152 -9.32 10.31 23.25
N VAL A 153 -8.58 10.50 24.35
CA VAL A 153 -7.17 10.09 24.46
C VAL A 153 -7.02 8.58 24.26
N GLN A 154 -7.82 7.78 24.98
CA GLN A 154 -7.75 6.31 24.90
C GLN A 154 -7.96 5.82 23.47
N TYR A 155 -9.00 6.30 22.79
CA TYR A 155 -9.30 5.94 21.42
C TYR A 155 -8.20 6.41 20.44
N THR A 156 -7.67 7.62 20.62
CA THR A 156 -6.58 8.16 19.80
C THR A 156 -5.31 7.32 19.92
N VAL A 157 -4.93 6.93 21.14
CA VAL A 157 -3.77 6.07 21.40
C VAL A 157 -3.97 4.68 20.78
N ALA A 158 -5.17 4.12 20.92
CA ALA A 158 -5.50 2.82 20.34
C ALA A 158 -5.45 2.84 18.80
N ALA A 159 -5.99 3.89 18.17
CA ALA A 159 -5.90 4.09 16.71
C ALA A 159 -4.44 4.22 16.26
N ARG A 160 -3.64 5.02 16.95
CA ARG A 160 -2.20 5.18 16.67
C ARG A 160 -1.43 3.87 16.76
N SER A 161 -1.69 3.07 17.79
CA SER A 161 -1.03 1.79 18.00
C SER A 161 -1.30 0.82 16.85
N LEU A 162 -2.55 0.77 16.39
CA LEU A 162 -2.95 -0.06 15.24
C LEU A 162 -2.31 0.45 13.94
N ALA A 163 -2.36 1.75 13.68
CA ALA A 163 -1.70 2.35 12.53
C ALA A 163 -0.19 2.03 12.51
N ARG A 164 0.48 2.06 13.68
CA ARG A 164 1.91 1.73 13.81
C ARG A 164 2.22 0.26 13.53
N SER A 165 1.32 -0.63 13.93
CA SER A 165 1.54 -2.09 13.92
C SER A 165 1.08 -2.77 12.64
N ALA A 166 0.52 -2.03 11.67
CA ALA A 166 0.09 -2.60 10.41
C ALA A 166 1.29 -3.19 9.63
N PRO A 167 1.12 -4.37 9.00
CA PRO A 167 2.17 -4.96 8.19
C PRO A 167 2.51 -4.05 7.00
N HIS A 168 3.81 -3.89 6.73
CA HIS A 168 4.26 -3.08 5.61
C HIS A 168 3.80 -3.71 4.29
N PRO A 169 3.19 -2.94 3.37
CA PRO A 169 2.59 -3.47 2.14
C PRO A 169 3.60 -4.18 1.23
N LEU A 170 4.89 -3.84 1.30
CA LEU A 170 5.96 -4.53 0.54
C LEU A 170 6.31 -5.93 1.07
N TYR A 171 5.89 -6.31 2.28
CA TYR A 171 6.08 -7.66 2.83
C TYR A 171 4.82 -8.53 2.72
N ALA A 172 3.75 -8.02 2.11
CA ALA A 172 2.61 -8.85 1.78
C ALA A 172 3.05 -9.89 0.73
N PRO A 173 2.79 -11.19 0.96
CA PRO A 173 3.09 -12.20 -0.05
C PRO A 173 2.37 -11.83 -1.35
N PRO A 174 2.98 -12.05 -2.53
CA PRO A 174 2.30 -11.81 -3.79
C PRO A 174 0.98 -12.61 -3.80
N PRO A 175 -0.11 -12.03 -4.33
CA PRO A 175 -1.38 -12.74 -4.42
C PRO A 175 -1.20 -14.05 -5.22
N PRO A 176 -1.90 -15.13 -4.82
CA PRO A 176 -1.80 -16.44 -5.46
C PRO A 176 -2.27 -16.46 -6.92
#